data_AF-A0A0R3W416-F1
#
_entry.id   AF-A0A0R3W416-F1
#
_cell.length_a   1.000
_cell.length_b   1.000
_cell.length_c   1.000
_cell.angle_alpha   90.00
_cell.angle_beta   90.00
_cell.angle_gamma   90.00
#
_symmetry.space_group_name_H-M   'P 1'
#
loop_
_entity.id
_entity.type
_entity.pdbx_description
1 polymer ?
#
loop_
_entity_poly.entity_id
_entity_poly.type
_entity_poly.pdbx_seq_one_letter_code
_entity_poly.pdbx_strand_id
1 'polypeptide(L)'
;MKGRLRCQCFSFDETFKKHEVKEFATMFFNDSVVRKILETEEGLPLNDCDVTVSNVPCTLLSMDIFNRCVGTVTHRTGRIKFCFEEYYESLVITDCLKRALCIRESEFYNLFTRTEREEFLFRLFKHIVIGGELSQPNEDLGVYTNFVKNLYRDIVSVQKIPGSEELKVVSLVYDVRVLSNNHTVYPASKAHVNTFAYLIVNPIKRHVIALSHVYGVGQF
;
A
#
# COMPACT_ATOMS: atom_id res chain seq x y z
N MET A 1 10.11 -5.90 -6.49
CA MET A 1 10.03 -4.70 -5.63
C MET A 1 11.38 -4.28 -5.05
N LYS A 2 12.43 -5.12 -5.08
CA LYS A 2 13.78 -4.79 -4.59
C LYS A 2 14.28 -3.47 -5.20
N GLY A 3 14.79 -2.57 -4.37
CA GLY A 3 15.32 -1.26 -4.77
C GLY A 3 14.27 -0.19 -5.14
N ARG A 4 12.99 -0.55 -5.24
CA ARG A 4 11.90 0.36 -5.66
C ARG A 4 10.77 0.51 -4.65
N LEU A 5 10.74 -0.32 -3.61
CA LEU A 5 9.86 -0.14 -2.45
C LEU A 5 10.62 0.66 -1.40
N ARG A 6 10.12 1.85 -1.06
CA ARG A 6 10.73 2.79 -0.11
C ARG A 6 9.79 2.96 1.08
N CYS A 7 10.34 2.94 2.28
CA CYS A 7 9.60 3.16 3.53
C CYS A 7 10.46 4.06 4.42
N GLN A 8 10.04 5.30 4.61
CA GLN A 8 10.81 6.32 5.33
C GLN A 8 9.94 6.95 6.42
N CYS A 9 10.49 7.10 7.62
CA CYS A 9 9.79 7.65 8.78
C CYS A 9 10.29 9.06 9.07
N PHE A 10 9.37 10.00 9.29
CA PHE A 10 9.64 11.38 9.64
C PHE A 10 8.85 11.74 10.90
N SER A 11 9.38 12.65 11.72
CA SER A 11 8.69 13.25 12.86
C SER A 11 8.18 14.64 12.51
N PHE A 12 7.09 15.07 13.14
CA PHE A 12 6.56 16.42 13.02
C PHE A 12 6.14 16.96 14.40
N ASP A 13 6.14 18.28 14.58
CA ASP A 13 5.83 18.89 15.88
C ASP A 13 4.37 19.33 16.02
N GLU A 14 3.71 19.61 14.89
CA GLU A 14 2.35 20.14 14.86
C GLU A 14 1.30 19.12 15.29
N THR A 15 0.16 19.62 15.79
CA THR A 15 -0.96 18.75 16.12
C THR A 15 -1.71 18.38 14.84
N PHE A 16 -1.65 17.10 14.47
CA PHE A 16 -2.29 16.64 13.25
C PHE A 16 -3.82 16.67 13.36
N LYS A 17 -4.48 17.43 12.47
CA LYS A 17 -5.94 17.46 12.33
C LYS A 17 -6.36 16.71 11.07
N LYS A 18 -7.26 15.73 11.20
CA LYS A 18 -7.69 14.86 10.09
C LYS A 18 -8.25 15.63 8.88
N HIS A 19 -8.93 16.75 9.11
CA HIS A 19 -9.55 17.55 8.06
C HIS A 19 -8.55 18.45 7.32
N GLU A 20 -7.38 18.70 7.90
CA GLU A 20 -6.29 19.50 7.32
C GLU A 20 -5.25 18.60 6.62
N VAL A 21 -5.57 17.32 6.34
CA VAL A 21 -4.59 16.38 5.78
C VAL A 21 -4.02 16.82 4.44
N LYS A 22 -4.82 17.52 3.60
CA LYS A 22 -4.31 18.04 2.33
C LYS A 22 -3.21 19.07 2.57
N GLU A 23 -3.44 20.02 3.47
CA GLU A 23 -2.47 21.04 3.85
C GLU A 23 -1.22 20.41 4.48
N PHE A 24 -1.40 19.47 5.42
CA PHE A 24 -0.29 18.71 6.01
C PHE A 24 0.56 17.99 4.94
N ALA A 25 -0.08 17.28 4.00
CA ALA A 25 0.64 16.57 2.95
C ALA A 25 1.37 17.54 2.02
N THR A 26 0.73 18.66 1.64
CA THR A 26 1.37 19.71 0.86
C THR A 26 2.59 20.29 1.59
N MET A 27 2.49 20.60 2.88
CA MET A 27 3.63 21.08 3.66
C MET A 27 4.72 20.01 3.78
N PHE A 28 4.35 18.75 4.00
CA PHE A 28 5.29 17.63 4.08
C PHE A 28 6.11 17.47 2.80
N PHE A 29 5.48 17.47 1.62
CA PHE A 29 6.22 17.35 0.35
C PHE A 29 6.94 18.63 -0.06
N ASN A 30 6.56 19.78 0.48
CA ASN A 30 7.26 21.05 0.26
C ASN A 30 8.38 21.32 1.27
N ASP A 31 8.47 20.57 2.36
CA ASP A 31 9.50 20.74 3.38
C ASP A 31 10.90 20.45 2.84
N SER A 32 11.84 21.33 3.20
CA SER A 32 13.21 21.29 2.68
C SER A 32 14.01 20.06 3.14
N VAL A 33 13.72 19.51 4.31
CA VAL A 33 14.38 18.30 4.85
C VAL A 33 13.79 17.07 4.18
N VAL A 34 12.45 17.00 4.09
CA VAL A 34 11.76 15.91 3.38
C VAL A 34 12.22 15.84 1.93
N ARG A 35 12.25 16.96 1.19
CA ARG A 35 12.70 16.99 -0.21
C ARG A 35 14.14 16.49 -0.41
N LYS A 36 15.02 16.69 0.57
CA LYS A 36 16.42 16.25 0.50
C LYS A 36 16.59 14.77 0.81
N ILE A 37 15.78 14.24 1.73
CA ILE A 37 15.94 12.89 2.27
C ILE A 37 15.03 11.88 1.56
N LEU A 38 13.83 12.30 1.17
CA LEU A 38 12.82 11.43 0.59
C LEU A 38 13.35 10.77 -0.69
N GLU A 39 13.68 9.49 -0.57
CA GLU A 39 14.01 8.65 -1.70
C GLU A 39 12.82 8.55 -2.66
N THR A 40 13.00 9.05 -3.88
CA THR A 40 12.03 9.01 -4.96
C THR A 40 12.71 8.54 -6.23
N GLU A 41 11.95 7.96 -7.15
CA GLU A 41 12.54 7.40 -8.36
C GLU A 41 12.77 8.44 -9.46
N GLU A 42 11.83 9.38 -9.62
CA GLU A 42 11.87 10.45 -10.63
C GLU A 42 12.23 11.83 -10.03
N GLY A 43 12.41 11.94 -8.71
CA GLY A 43 12.57 13.22 -8.02
C GLY A 43 11.24 13.92 -7.70
N LEU A 44 11.28 14.87 -6.77
CA LEU A 44 10.20 15.84 -6.58
C LEU A 44 10.44 17.09 -7.46
N PRO A 45 9.40 17.84 -7.83
CA PRO A 45 9.56 19.10 -8.58
C PRO A 45 10.47 20.10 -7.87
N LEU A 46 11.22 20.91 -8.60
CA LEU A 46 12.10 21.93 -8.00
C LEU A 46 11.33 23.02 -7.24
N ASN A 47 10.14 23.37 -7.75
CA ASN A 47 9.25 24.36 -7.14
C ASN A 47 8.25 23.71 -6.19
N ASP A 48 7.48 24.54 -5.49
CA ASP A 48 6.36 24.08 -4.68
C ASP A 48 5.40 23.24 -5.51
N CYS A 49 4.98 22.12 -4.94
CA CYS A 49 4.13 21.14 -5.58
C CYS A 49 2.76 21.06 -4.92
N ASP A 50 1.72 20.81 -5.72
CA ASP A 50 0.40 20.46 -5.21
C ASP A 50 0.32 18.96 -4.91
N VAL A 51 -0.50 18.59 -3.93
CA VAL A 51 -0.61 17.22 -3.46
C VAL A 51 -2.08 16.82 -3.44
N THR A 52 -2.41 15.74 -4.14
CA THR A 52 -3.71 15.09 -4.00
C THR A 52 -3.65 14.06 -2.90
N VAL A 53 -4.70 14.02 -2.07
CA VAL A 53 -4.80 13.12 -0.94
C VAL A 53 -6.17 12.44 -0.96
N SER A 54 -6.20 11.13 -0.77
CA SER A 54 -7.46 10.40 -0.54
C SER A 54 -7.34 9.50 0.70
N ASN A 55 -8.39 9.44 1.51
CA ASN A 55 -8.39 8.60 2.70
C ASN A 55 -8.43 7.12 2.32
N VAL A 56 -7.62 6.32 3.01
CA VAL A 56 -7.64 4.86 2.91
C VAL A 56 -8.10 4.30 4.24
N PRO A 57 -9.24 3.57 4.28
CA PRO A 57 -9.68 2.88 5.49
C PRO A 57 -8.57 1.97 6.03
N CYS A 58 -8.35 2.00 7.33
CA CYS A 58 -7.32 1.21 7.99
C CYS A 58 -7.85 0.75 9.33
N THR A 59 -8.69 -0.27 9.31
CA THR A 59 -9.45 -0.75 10.47
C THR A 59 -9.15 -2.21 10.81
N LEU A 60 -8.68 -3.00 9.82
CA LEU A 60 -8.39 -4.42 10.01
C LEU A 60 -7.16 -4.66 10.89
N LEU A 61 -7.30 -5.50 11.91
CA LEU A 61 -6.24 -5.85 12.86
C LEU A 61 -5.60 -7.22 12.60
N SER A 62 -6.19 -8.01 11.71
CA SER A 62 -5.80 -9.40 11.48
C SER A 62 -5.74 -9.73 9.99
N MET A 63 -4.93 -10.74 9.65
CA MET A 63 -4.84 -11.33 8.31
C MET A 63 -6.02 -12.26 8.00
N ASP A 64 -6.95 -12.47 8.93
CA ASP A 64 -8.00 -13.49 8.82
C ASP A 64 -8.91 -13.32 7.61
N ILE A 65 -9.01 -12.10 7.07
CA ILE A 65 -9.73 -11.86 5.80
C ILE A 65 -9.19 -12.76 4.67
N PHE A 66 -7.88 -13.05 4.66
CA PHE A 66 -7.21 -13.86 3.64
C PHE A 66 -7.38 -15.38 3.88
N ASN A 67 -7.92 -15.81 5.03
CA ASN A 67 -8.25 -17.23 5.25
C ASN A 67 -9.29 -17.72 4.23
N ARG A 68 -10.11 -16.82 3.69
CA ARG A 68 -11.08 -17.12 2.60
C ARG A 68 -10.40 -17.60 1.32
N CYS A 69 -9.10 -17.30 1.13
CA CYS A 69 -8.32 -17.82 0.01
C CYS A 69 -8.04 -19.32 0.11
N VAL A 70 -8.01 -19.87 1.34
CA VAL A 70 -7.69 -21.27 1.60
C VAL A 70 -8.77 -22.19 1.05
N GLY A 71 -8.39 -23.11 0.17
CA GLY A 71 -9.33 -24.01 -0.52
C GLY A 71 -10.05 -23.40 -1.73
N THR A 72 -10.11 -22.06 -1.83
CA THR A 72 -10.76 -21.35 -2.94
C THR A 72 -9.76 -21.03 -4.06
N VAL A 73 -8.92 -20.02 -3.88
CA VAL A 73 -7.86 -19.64 -4.84
C VAL A 73 -6.54 -20.35 -4.57
N THR A 74 -6.47 -21.06 -3.45
CA THR A 74 -5.37 -21.96 -3.07
C THR A 74 -5.93 -23.36 -2.83
N HIS A 75 -5.07 -24.37 -2.81
CA HIS A 75 -5.38 -25.68 -2.24
C HIS A 75 -5.54 -25.55 -0.71
N ARG A 76 -6.11 -26.58 -0.07
CA ARG A 76 -6.20 -26.63 1.41
C ARG A 76 -4.82 -26.59 2.09
N THR A 77 -3.76 -26.91 1.36
CA THR A 77 -2.37 -26.81 1.83
C THR A 77 -1.82 -25.37 1.84
N GLY A 78 -2.53 -24.39 1.28
CA GLY A 78 -2.05 -23.02 1.12
C GLY A 78 -1.33 -22.74 -0.20
N ARG A 79 -1.05 -23.78 -1.01
CA ARG A 79 -0.47 -23.61 -2.35
C ARG A 79 -1.44 -22.92 -3.30
N ILE A 80 -1.01 -21.85 -3.93
CA ILE A 80 -1.78 -21.05 -4.88
C ILE A 80 -2.07 -21.88 -6.13
N LYS A 81 -3.33 -21.86 -6.58
CA LYS A 81 -3.76 -22.57 -7.79
C LYS A 81 -3.35 -21.76 -9.02
N PHE A 82 -2.84 -22.44 -10.03
CA PHE A 82 -2.66 -21.85 -11.36
C PHE A 82 -4.02 -21.61 -12.04
N CYS A 83 -4.06 -20.63 -12.93
CA CYS A 83 -5.17 -20.42 -13.86
C CYS A 83 -4.66 -20.23 -15.28
N PHE A 84 -5.57 -20.17 -16.24
CA PHE A 84 -5.22 -19.75 -17.60
C PHE A 84 -4.62 -18.35 -17.58
N GLU A 85 -3.64 -18.14 -18.45
CA GLU A 85 -2.99 -16.86 -18.62
C GLU A 85 -4.01 -15.80 -19.04
N GLU A 86 -4.05 -14.70 -18.31
CA GLU A 86 -4.94 -13.57 -18.56
C GLU A 86 -4.13 -12.27 -18.44
N TYR A 87 -4.33 -11.34 -19.37
CA TYR A 87 -3.65 -10.06 -19.38
C TYR A 87 -4.56 -9.02 -18.72
N TYR A 88 -4.05 -8.37 -17.68
CA TYR A 88 -4.75 -7.27 -17.00
C TYR A 88 -3.85 -6.03 -16.99
N GLU A 89 -4.20 -5.05 -17.82
CA GLU A 89 -3.35 -3.90 -18.13
C GLU A 89 -1.95 -4.34 -18.61
N SER A 90 -0.93 -4.19 -17.78
CA SER A 90 0.46 -4.60 -18.06
C SER A 90 0.92 -5.79 -17.21
N LEU A 91 0.00 -6.41 -16.48
CA LEU A 91 0.25 -7.63 -15.71
C LEU A 91 -0.13 -8.87 -16.51
N VAL A 92 0.73 -9.88 -16.43
CA VAL A 92 0.40 -11.26 -16.82
C VAL A 92 -0.06 -12.01 -15.57
N ILE A 93 -1.31 -12.45 -15.56
CA ILE A 93 -1.92 -13.18 -14.47
C ILE A 93 -1.96 -14.66 -14.84
N THR A 94 -1.29 -15.49 -14.04
CA THR A 94 -1.16 -16.94 -14.26
C THR A 94 -1.64 -17.76 -13.06
N ASP A 95 -2.17 -17.09 -12.03
CA ASP A 95 -2.58 -17.73 -10.78
C ASP A 95 -3.91 -17.15 -10.26
N CYS A 96 -4.70 -18.01 -9.59
CA CYS A 96 -6.02 -17.67 -9.10
C CYS A 96 -6.00 -16.58 -8.03
N LEU A 97 -4.91 -16.42 -7.28
CA LEU A 97 -4.80 -15.39 -6.23
C LEU A 97 -4.71 -14.00 -6.87
N LYS A 98 -3.77 -13.78 -7.80
CA LYS A 98 -3.69 -12.52 -8.55
C LYS A 98 -4.97 -12.25 -9.31
N ARG A 99 -5.59 -13.28 -9.89
CA ARG A 99 -6.89 -13.17 -10.58
C ARG A 99 -7.97 -12.62 -9.65
N ALA A 100 -8.09 -13.16 -8.44
CA ALA A 100 -9.03 -12.69 -7.43
C ALA A 100 -8.74 -11.24 -6.97
N LEU A 101 -7.47 -10.86 -6.88
CA LEU A 101 -7.07 -9.54 -6.38
C LEU A 101 -7.20 -8.43 -7.45
N CYS A 102 -7.04 -8.77 -8.74
CA CYS A 102 -6.91 -7.79 -9.82
C CYS A 102 -8.11 -7.74 -10.76
N ILE A 103 -8.71 -8.87 -11.12
CA ILE A 103 -9.71 -8.93 -12.20
C ILE A 103 -11.11 -8.85 -11.61
N ARG A 104 -11.85 -7.80 -11.97
CA ARG A 104 -13.19 -7.50 -11.43
C ARG A 104 -14.23 -8.52 -11.87
N GLU A 105 -14.04 -9.06 -13.06
CA GLU A 105 -14.92 -10.01 -13.74
C GLU A 105 -14.62 -11.46 -13.31
N SER A 106 -13.61 -11.67 -12.47
CA SER A 106 -13.26 -13.00 -11.96
C SER A 106 -14.38 -13.54 -11.06
N GLU A 107 -14.66 -14.85 -11.18
CA GLU A 107 -15.50 -15.59 -10.24
C GLU A 107 -15.00 -15.47 -8.78
N PHE A 108 -13.71 -15.23 -8.59
CA PHE A 108 -13.09 -15.05 -7.27
C PHE A 108 -13.09 -13.61 -6.79
N TYR A 109 -13.58 -12.63 -7.57
CA TYR A 109 -13.56 -11.23 -7.16
C TYR A 109 -14.41 -10.99 -5.90
N ASN A 110 -15.54 -11.67 -5.78
CA ASN A 110 -16.43 -11.49 -4.62
C ASN A 110 -15.98 -12.23 -3.36
N LEU A 111 -14.78 -12.83 -3.35
CA LEU A 111 -14.16 -13.39 -2.15
C LEU A 111 -13.90 -12.32 -1.07
N PHE A 112 -13.74 -11.07 -1.53
CA PHE A 112 -13.59 -9.88 -0.71
C PHE A 112 -14.62 -8.83 -1.12
N THR A 113 -15.26 -8.21 -0.14
CA THR A 113 -16.26 -7.16 -0.38
C THR A 113 -15.59 -5.90 -0.92
N ARG A 114 -16.40 -4.97 -1.47
CA ARG A 114 -15.89 -3.67 -1.92
C ARG A 114 -15.17 -2.91 -0.80
N THR A 115 -15.74 -2.88 0.40
CA THR A 115 -15.16 -2.17 1.55
C THR A 115 -13.86 -2.84 2.03
N GLU A 116 -13.80 -4.17 2.06
CA GLU A 116 -12.57 -4.90 2.38
C GLU A 116 -11.47 -4.62 1.35
N ARG A 117 -11.81 -4.48 0.07
CA ARG A 117 -10.85 -4.13 -0.98
C ARG A 117 -10.30 -2.71 -0.85
N GLU A 118 -11.07 -1.82 -0.24
CA GLU A 118 -10.66 -0.44 0.02
C GLU A 118 -9.71 -0.32 1.22
N GLU A 119 -9.71 -1.30 2.15
CA GLU A 119 -8.85 -1.33 3.33
C GLU A 119 -7.35 -1.35 3.00
N PHE A 120 -6.57 -0.61 3.78
CA PHE A 120 -5.11 -0.50 3.60
C PHE A 120 -4.43 -1.87 3.68
N LEU A 121 -4.86 -2.73 4.60
CA LEU A 121 -4.30 -4.08 4.72
C LEU A 121 -4.49 -4.90 3.43
N PHE A 122 -5.68 -4.81 2.82
CA PHE A 122 -5.96 -5.48 1.55
C PHE A 122 -5.11 -4.92 0.42
N ARG A 123 -5.03 -3.58 0.29
CA ARG A 123 -4.20 -2.92 -0.73
C ARG A 123 -2.74 -3.34 -0.59
N LEU A 124 -2.20 -3.33 0.63
CA LEU A 124 -0.84 -3.75 0.91
C LEU A 124 -0.61 -5.21 0.49
N PHE A 125 -1.51 -6.11 0.88
CA PHE A 125 -1.42 -7.51 0.46
C PHE A 125 -1.44 -7.66 -1.07
N LYS A 126 -2.36 -6.97 -1.76
CA LYS A 126 -2.41 -6.94 -3.22
C LYS A 126 -1.09 -6.45 -3.83
N HIS A 127 -0.52 -5.37 -3.29
CA HIS A 127 0.75 -4.82 -3.79
C HIS A 127 1.92 -5.80 -3.68
N ILE A 128 2.01 -6.51 -2.54
CA ILE A 128 3.05 -7.52 -2.32
C ILE A 128 2.86 -8.75 -3.22
N VAL A 129 1.62 -9.20 -3.42
CA VAL A 129 1.33 -10.34 -4.31
C VAL A 129 1.63 -10.00 -5.78
N ILE A 130 1.31 -8.78 -6.23
CA ILE A 130 1.64 -8.34 -7.60
C ILE A 130 3.17 -8.25 -7.77
N GLY A 131 3.87 -7.69 -6.79
CA GLY A 131 5.33 -7.60 -6.80
C GLY A 131 5.89 -6.60 -7.83
N GLY A 132 7.16 -6.79 -8.20
CA GLY A 132 7.81 -5.94 -9.22
C GLY A 132 7.83 -6.63 -10.59
N GLU A 133 8.35 -5.94 -11.59
CA GLU A 133 8.37 -6.44 -12.98
C GLU A 133 9.11 -7.77 -13.13
N LEU A 134 10.24 -7.94 -12.43
CA LEU A 134 11.02 -9.19 -12.42
C LEU A 134 10.74 -10.08 -11.20
N SER A 135 9.58 -9.90 -10.55
CA SER A 135 9.29 -10.72 -9.36
C SER A 135 8.93 -12.15 -9.75
N GLN A 136 9.63 -13.11 -9.15
CA GLN A 136 9.23 -14.51 -9.21
C GLN A 136 8.07 -14.70 -8.21
N PRO A 137 6.89 -15.12 -8.67
CA PRO A 137 5.78 -15.38 -7.77
C PRO A 137 6.14 -16.53 -6.82
N ASN A 138 5.71 -16.42 -5.58
CA ASN A 138 5.76 -17.53 -4.65
C ASN A 138 4.48 -18.35 -4.79
N GLU A 139 4.59 -19.67 -4.67
CA GLU A 139 3.42 -20.56 -4.75
C GLU A 139 2.69 -20.71 -3.42
N ASP A 140 3.25 -20.21 -2.31
CA ASP A 140 2.65 -20.35 -0.98
C ASP A 140 2.03 -19.03 -0.50
N LEU A 141 0.71 -19.05 -0.25
CA LEU A 141 -0.03 -17.93 0.34
C LEU A 141 0.57 -17.48 1.69
N GLY A 142 1.08 -18.43 2.48
CA GLY A 142 1.67 -18.17 3.80
C GLY A 142 2.88 -17.25 3.73
N VAL A 143 3.67 -17.30 2.65
CA VAL A 143 4.82 -16.41 2.46
C VAL A 143 4.35 -14.96 2.33
N TYR A 144 3.29 -14.73 1.57
CA TYR A 144 2.72 -13.40 1.39
C TYR A 144 2.05 -12.86 2.66
N THR A 145 1.20 -13.65 3.31
CA THR A 145 0.48 -13.21 4.51
C THR A 145 1.45 -12.95 5.68
N ASN A 146 2.50 -13.76 5.84
CA ASN A 146 3.51 -13.53 6.86
C ASN A 146 4.33 -12.26 6.60
N PHE A 147 4.75 -12.03 5.36
CA PHE A 147 5.47 -10.81 5.00
C PHE A 147 4.62 -9.56 5.26
N VAL A 148 3.37 -9.56 4.77
CA VAL A 148 2.43 -8.44 4.94
C VAL A 148 2.10 -8.22 6.42
N LYS A 149 1.96 -9.29 7.21
CA LYS A 149 1.75 -9.19 8.66
C LYS A 149 2.90 -8.47 9.37
N ASN A 150 4.14 -8.80 9.04
CA ASN A 150 5.30 -8.15 9.64
C ASN A 150 5.39 -6.69 9.21
N LEU A 151 5.30 -6.43 7.90
CA LEU A 151 5.33 -5.07 7.36
C LEU A 151 4.21 -4.19 7.95
N TYR A 152 2.98 -4.73 8.05
CA TYR A 152 1.83 -4.01 8.62
C TYR A 152 2.05 -3.67 10.10
N ARG A 153 2.64 -4.58 10.89
CA ARG A 153 2.99 -4.32 12.30
C ARG A 153 4.05 -3.23 12.46
N ASP A 154 4.98 -3.14 11.52
CA ASP A 154 6.06 -2.15 11.57
C ASP A 154 5.56 -0.73 11.22
N ILE A 155 4.57 -0.62 10.33
CA ILE A 155 4.10 0.68 9.82
C ILE A 155 2.77 1.15 10.44
N VAL A 156 1.94 0.24 10.97
CA VAL A 156 0.65 0.56 11.58
C VAL A 156 0.70 0.42 13.09
N SER A 157 0.31 1.48 13.80
CA SER A 157 0.20 1.50 15.25
C SER A 157 -1.23 1.24 15.71
N VAL A 158 -1.36 0.42 16.75
CA VAL A 158 -2.61 0.12 17.44
C VAL A 158 -2.52 0.55 18.90
N GLN A 159 -3.65 0.80 19.53
CA GLN A 159 -3.74 1.07 20.97
C GLN A 159 -4.90 0.30 21.59
N LYS A 160 -4.74 -0.09 22.85
CA LYS A 160 -5.83 -0.68 23.64
C LYS A 160 -6.90 0.37 23.88
N ILE A 161 -8.17 -0.02 23.76
CA ILE A 161 -9.29 0.86 24.10
C ILE A 161 -9.36 0.96 25.64
N PRO A 162 -9.42 2.18 26.22
CA PRO A 162 -9.55 2.32 27.67
C PRO A 162 -10.78 1.56 28.19
N GLY A 163 -10.57 0.65 29.13
CA GLY A 163 -11.65 -0.15 29.72
C GLY A 163 -12.09 -1.38 28.92
N SER A 164 -11.43 -1.71 27.80
CA SER A 164 -11.71 -2.92 26.99
C SER A 164 -10.43 -3.70 26.69
N GLU A 165 -10.54 -5.00 26.41
CA GLU A 165 -9.43 -5.82 25.89
C GLU A 165 -9.17 -5.62 24.39
N GLU A 166 -10.05 -4.87 23.72
CA GLU A 166 -9.97 -4.63 22.29
C GLU A 166 -8.89 -3.60 21.93
N LEU A 167 -8.31 -3.80 20.75
CA LEU A 167 -7.37 -2.89 20.13
C LEU A 167 -8.08 -2.05 19.08
N LYS A 168 -7.60 -0.83 18.85
CA LYS A 168 -8.00 0.00 17.71
C LYS A 168 -6.78 0.53 16.97
N VAL A 169 -6.89 0.64 15.66
CA VAL A 169 -5.88 1.30 14.83
C VAL A 169 -5.83 2.79 15.16
N VAL A 170 -4.61 3.31 15.33
CA VAL A 170 -4.33 4.73 15.57
C VAL A 170 -3.82 5.41 14.32
N SER A 171 -3.05 4.68 13.50
CA SER A 171 -2.51 5.20 12.25
C SER A 171 -3.62 5.59 11.29
N LEU A 172 -3.44 6.73 10.63
CA LEU A 172 -4.32 7.26 9.60
C LEU A 172 -3.59 7.13 8.26
N VAL A 173 -4.21 6.47 7.30
CA VAL A 173 -3.58 6.16 6.02
C VAL A 173 -4.20 7.00 4.91
N TYR A 174 -3.34 7.54 4.06
CA TYR A 174 -3.74 8.37 2.94
C TYR A 174 -2.97 7.98 1.69
N ASP A 175 -3.68 7.75 0.58
CA ASP A 175 -3.09 7.64 -0.75
C ASP A 175 -2.74 9.05 -1.22
N VAL A 176 -1.50 9.25 -1.63
CA VAL A 176 -0.98 10.56 -2.01
C VAL A 176 -0.35 10.54 -3.38
N ARG A 177 -0.54 11.65 -4.11
CA ARG A 177 0.18 11.92 -5.37
C ARG A 177 0.65 13.36 -5.35
N VAL A 178 1.89 13.58 -5.78
CA VAL A 178 2.41 14.93 -6.00
C VAL A 178 2.20 15.29 -7.46
N LEU A 179 1.71 16.50 -7.70
CA LEU A 179 1.46 17.05 -9.02
C LEU A 179 2.47 18.14 -9.37
N SER A 180 2.88 18.15 -10.63
CA SER A 180 3.58 19.26 -11.27
C SER A 180 2.91 19.55 -12.60
N ASN A 181 2.50 20.80 -12.84
CA ASN A 181 1.77 21.20 -14.05
C ASN A 181 0.55 20.30 -14.34
N ASN A 182 -0.23 19.93 -13.31
CA ASN A 182 -1.37 19.00 -13.37
C ASN A 182 -1.05 17.55 -13.77
N HIS A 183 0.23 17.17 -13.83
CA HIS A 183 0.65 15.79 -14.05
C HIS A 183 1.22 15.19 -12.76
N THR A 184 0.91 13.92 -12.51
CA THR A 184 1.51 13.20 -11.39
C THR A 184 3.01 13.01 -11.64
N VAL A 185 3.82 13.30 -10.63
CA VAL A 185 5.28 13.11 -10.65
C VAL A 185 5.76 12.19 -9.54
N TYR A 186 5.01 12.11 -8.44
CA TYR A 186 5.27 11.16 -7.35
C TYR A 186 4.03 10.30 -7.09
N PRO A 187 4.18 8.97 -6.93
CA PRO A 187 5.43 8.20 -6.91
C PRO A 187 6.16 8.09 -8.26
N ALA A 188 5.45 8.21 -9.38
CA ALA A 188 6.02 8.27 -10.72
C ALA A 188 5.01 8.86 -11.72
N SER A 189 5.49 9.37 -12.84
CA SER A 189 4.68 9.86 -13.95
C SER A 189 3.95 8.76 -14.72
N LYS A 190 4.56 7.58 -14.84
CA LYS A 190 3.95 6.41 -15.48
C LYS A 190 2.96 5.73 -14.52
N ALA A 191 1.68 5.73 -14.92
CA ALA A 191 0.65 4.99 -14.20
C ALA A 191 0.86 3.47 -14.29
N HIS A 192 0.66 2.79 -13.17
CA HIS A 192 0.64 1.33 -13.08
C HIS A 192 -0.12 0.90 -11.83
N VAL A 193 -0.83 -0.24 -11.89
CA VAL A 193 -1.63 -0.78 -10.77
C VAL A 193 -0.85 -1.06 -9.50
N ASN A 194 0.47 -1.26 -9.65
CA ASN A 194 1.40 -1.43 -8.54
C ASN A 194 2.36 -0.25 -8.35
N THR A 195 2.02 0.93 -8.83
CA THR A 195 2.73 2.18 -8.53
C THR A 195 1.88 3.01 -7.56
N PHE A 196 2.35 3.13 -6.31
CA PHE A 196 1.57 3.70 -5.20
C PHE A 196 2.43 4.52 -4.25
N ALA A 197 1.80 5.43 -3.53
CA ALA A 197 2.39 6.11 -2.40
C ALA A 197 1.35 6.35 -1.31
N TYR A 198 1.75 6.08 -0.06
CA TYR A 198 0.93 6.26 1.12
C TYR A 198 1.66 7.11 2.14
N LEU A 199 0.93 8.03 2.78
CA LEU A 199 1.31 8.62 4.06
C LEU A 199 0.57 7.90 5.18
N ILE A 200 1.31 7.36 6.13
CA ILE A 200 0.78 6.66 7.30
C ILE A 200 1.10 7.53 8.51
N VAL A 201 0.13 8.31 8.95
CA VAL A 201 0.28 9.30 10.02
C VAL A 201 -0.12 8.68 11.35
N ASN A 202 0.78 8.70 12.32
CA ASN A 202 0.46 8.44 13.71
C ASN A 202 0.37 9.79 14.47
N PRO A 203 -0.84 10.31 14.74
CA PRO A 203 -1.00 11.60 15.39
C PRO A 203 -0.54 11.62 16.86
N ILE A 204 -0.49 10.46 17.53
CA ILE A 204 -0.09 10.35 18.94
C ILE A 204 1.44 10.37 19.05
N LYS A 205 2.14 9.57 18.24
CA LYS A 205 3.61 9.56 18.18
C LYS A 205 4.18 10.75 17.40
N ARG A 206 3.32 11.49 16.69
CA ARG A 206 3.67 12.55 15.74
C ARG A 206 4.70 12.12 14.70
N HIS A 207 4.52 10.92 14.18
CA HIS A 207 5.33 10.36 13.11
C HIS A 207 4.49 10.18 11.86
N VAL A 208 5.10 10.38 10.69
CA VAL A 208 4.54 10.03 9.39
C VAL A 208 5.50 9.09 8.68
N ILE A 209 4.96 7.99 8.16
CA ILE A 209 5.71 7.08 7.30
C ILE A 209 5.29 7.34 5.86
N ALA A 210 6.26 7.67 5.02
CA ALA A 210 6.11 7.71 3.57
C ALA A 210 6.48 6.34 3.00
N LEU A 211 5.46 5.59 2.57
CA LEU A 211 5.60 4.29 1.91
C LEU A 211 5.31 4.46 0.43
N SER A 212 6.25 4.11 -0.45
CA SER A 212 6.03 4.21 -1.89
C SER A 212 6.65 3.07 -2.66
N HIS A 213 6.08 2.80 -3.83
CA HIS A 213 6.62 1.86 -4.79
C HIS A 213 6.37 2.37 -6.20
N VAL A 214 7.39 2.26 -7.05
CA VAL A 214 7.28 2.47 -8.49
C VAL A 214 7.49 1.13 -9.18
N TYR A 215 6.49 0.67 -9.92
CA TYR A 215 6.62 -0.57 -10.69
C TYR A 215 7.68 -0.44 -11.78
N GLY A 216 8.52 -1.48 -11.91
CA GLY A 216 9.60 -1.54 -12.88
C GLY A 216 10.72 -2.48 -12.44
N VAL A 217 11.79 -2.49 -13.22
CA VAL A 217 13.07 -3.15 -12.88
C VAL A 217 13.85 -2.30 -11.88
N GLY A 218 14.25 -2.90 -10.76
CA GLY A 218 15.08 -2.24 -9.75
C GLY A 218 16.54 -2.16 -10.19
N GLN A 219 17.30 -1.21 -9.63
CA GLN A 219 18.76 -1.20 -9.76
C GLN A 219 19.33 -2.39 -8.96
N PHE A 220 20.20 -3.17 -9.60
CA PHE A 220 20.82 -4.38 -9.04
C PHE A 220 22.14 -4.08 -8.35
#